data_AF-A0A924R8J2-F1
#
_entry.id   AF-A0A924R8J2-F1
#
_cell.length_a   1.000
_cell.length_b   1.000
_cell.length_c   1.000
_cell.angle_alpha   90.00
_cell.angle_beta   90.00
_cell.angle_gamma   90.00
#
_symmetry.space_group_name_H-M   'P 1'
#
loop_
_entity.id
_entity.type
_entity.pdbx_description
1 polymer ?
#
loop_
_entity_poly.entity_id
_entity_poly.type
_entity_poly.pdbx_seq_one_letter_code
_entity_poly.pdbx_strand_id
1 'polypeptide(L)'
;MVTHNKNGGVVPVQADKLEKRTTINYKVQITKIEDGKESHIDLTFGITKIALYDKPDKWMNAVLIKGFGQHPLILLTNKKPDSKAPKDVHKIVEIYLTRWKYDQCFRYIE
;
A
#
# COMPACT_ATOMS: atom_id res chain seq x y z
N MET A 1 12.20 -5.54 -3.34
CA MET A 1 12.19 -6.27 -4.62
C MET A 1 13.56 -6.10 -5.24
N VAL A 2 14.14 -7.15 -5.81
CA VAL A 2 15.40 -7.05 -6.55
C VAL A 2 15.14 -7.19 -8.05
N THR A 3 15.98 -6.56 -8.86
CA THR A 3 15.97 -6.74 -10.31
C THR A 3 17.41 -6.97 -10.78
N HIS A 4 17.59 -7.53 -11.97
CA HIS A 4 18.91 -7.73 -12.55
C HIS A 4 19.23 -6.54 -13.45
N ASN A 5 20.42 -5.97 -13.30
CA ASN A 5 20.94 -4.98 -14.23
C ASN A 5 21.37 -5.67 -15.54
N LYS A 6 21.77 -4.87 -16.55
CA LYS A 6 22.22 -5.38 -17.86
C LYS A 6 23.43 -6.33 -17.79
N ASN A 7 24.16 -6.32 -16.67
CA ASN A 7 25.36 -7.13 -16.42
C ASN A 7 25.06 -8.33 -15.50
N GLY A 8 23.79 -8.63 -15.21
CA GLY A 8 23.39 -9.74 -14.34
C GLY A 8 23.53 -9.47 -12.83
N GLY A 9 23.92 -8.26 -12.44
CA GLY A 9 24.03 -7.88 -11.03
C GLY A 9 22.66 -7.62 -10.39
N VAL A 10 22.46 -8.13 -9.17
CA VAL A 10 21.24 -7.95 -8.39
C VAL A 10 21.21 -6.52 -7.81
N VAL A 11 20.22 -5.72 -8.19
CA VAL A 11 20.04 -4.35 -7.70
C VAL A 11 18.70 -4.17 -6.99
N PRO A 12 18.64 -3.42 -5.88
CA PRO A 12 17.38 -3.12 -5.20
C PRO A 12 16.50 -2.24 -6.09
N VAL A 13 15.20 -2.54 -6.10
CA VAL A 13 14.18 -1.70 -6.72
C VAL A 13 13.78 -0.62 -5.73
N GLN A 14 13.91 0.64 -6.14
CA GLN A 14 13.44 1.78 -5.36
C GLN A 14 11.91 1.72 -5.19
N ALA A 15 11.43 2.14 -4.03
CA ALA A 15 10.02 2.05 -3.65
C ALA A 15 9.09 2.82 -4.60
N ASP A 16 9.51 4.00 -5.04
CA ASP A 16 8.83 4.84 -6.04
C ASP A 16 8.62 4.12 -7.39
N LYS A 17 9.52 3.20 -7.76
CA LYS A 17 9.44 2.40 -8.99
C LYS A 17 8.52 1.18 -8.85
N LEU A 18 8.04 0.86 -7.65
CA LEU A 18 7.14 -0.28 -7.42
C LEU A 18 5.79 -0.08 -8.12
N GLU A 19 5.36 1.17 -8.27
CA GLU A 19 4.15 1.55 -8.99
C GLU A 19 4.14 1.01 -10.43
N LYS A 20 5.25 1.18 -11.16
CA LYS A 20 5.37 0.74 -12.55
C LYS A 20 5.29 -0.78 -12.71
N ARG A 21 5.37 -1.52 -11.61
CA ARG A 21 5.47 -2.98 -11.56
C ARG A 21 4.28 -3.62 -10.83
N THR A 22 3.31 -2.80 -10.42
CA THR A 22 2.13 -3.25 -9.67
C THR A 22 0.89 -2.87 -10.45
N THR A 23 0.04 -3.86 -10.74
CA THR A 23 -1.27 -3.58 -11.30
C THR A 23 -2.15 -2.96 -10.21
N ILE A 24 -2.61 -1.73 -10.44
CA ILE A 24 -3.50 -0.98 -9.55
C ILE A 24 -4.90 -0.97 -10.17
N ASN A 25 -5.69 -1.98 -9.84
CA ASN A 25 -7.00 -2.23 -10.46
C ASN A 25 -8.18 -2.11 -9.50
N TYR A 26 -7.93 -1.95 -8.20
CA TYR A 26 -8.99 -1.81 -7.20
C TYR A 26 -9.22 -0.35 -6.87
N LYS A 27 -10.49 0.01 -6.64
CA LYS A 27 -10.92 1.36 -6.28
C LYS A 27 -11.87 1.29 -5.10
N VAL A 28 -11.75 2.24 -4.20
CA VAL A 28 -12.71 2.47 -3.12
C VAL A 28 -12.79 3.97 -2.87
N GLN A 29 -13.99 4.47 -2.57
CA GLN A 29 -14.17 5.83 -2.07
C GLN A 29 -14.35 5.76 -0.56
N ILE A 30 -13.63 6.62 0.17
CA ILE A 30 -13.78 6.74 1.61
C ILE A 30 -14.31 8.12 1.96
N THR A 31 -15.23 8.15 2.92
CA THR A 31 -15.73 9.39 3.51
C THR A 31 -14.85 9.77 4.70
N LYS A 32 -14.39 11.02 4.70
CA LYS A 32 -13.59 11.61 5.76
C LYS A 32 -14.36 12.79 6.35
N ILE A 33 -14.55 12.76 7.67
CA ILE A 33 -15.23 13.81 8.42
C ILE A 33 -14.16 14.48 9.30
N GLU A 34 -13.91 15.77 9.05
CA GLU A 34 -13.02 16.62 9.85
C GLU A 34 -13.75 17.92 10.16
N ASP A 35 -13.77 18.33 11.44
CA ASP A 35 -14.43 19.55 11.92
C ASP A 35 -15.88 19.71 11.43
N GLY A 36 -16.63 18.60 11.35
CA GLY A 36 -18.01 18.57 10.86
C GLY A 36 -18.17 18.73 9.34
N LYS A 37 -17.06 18.83 8.59
CA LYS A 37 -17.07 18.87 7.13
C LYS A 37 -16.82 17.48 6.55
N GLU A 38 -17.70 17.08 5.66
CA GLU A 38 -17.59 15.83 4.92
C GLU A 38 -16.76 16.04 3.64
N SER A 39 -15.78 15.17 3.43
CA SER A 39 -14.97 15.11 2.23
C SER A 39 -14.84 13.67 1.75
N HIS A 40 -14.66 13.50 0.45
CA HIS A 40 -14.52 12.18 -0.19
C HIS A 40 -13.08 12.02 -0.68
N ILE A 41 -12.49 10.86 -0.45
CA ILE A 41 -11.17 10.50 -0.94
C ILE A 41 -11.31 9.24 -1.79
N ASP A 42 -10.98 9.37 -3.08
CA ASP A 42 -10.92 8.24 -3.98
C ASP A 42 -9.56 7.55 -3.86
N LEU A 43 -9.59 6.30 -3.44
CA LEU A 43 -8.42 5.45 -3.32
C LEU A 43 -8.35 4.47 -4.48
N THR A 44 -7.14 4.30 -5.01
CA THR A 44 -6.84 3.19 -5.90
C THR A 44 -5.72 2.36 -5.31
N PHE A 45 -5.83 1.04 -5.41
CA PHE A 45 -4.84 0.15 -4.81
C PHE A 45 -4.63 -1.14 -5.60
N GLY A 46 -3.47 -1.73 -5.36
CA GLY A 46 -3.02 -2.98 -5.97
C GLY A 46 -2.10 -3.72 -5.02
N ILE A 47 -1.88 -5.00 -5.29
CA ILE A 47 -1.02 -5.86 -4.47
C ILE A 47 0.04 -6.52 -5.34
N THR A 48 1.26 -6.61 -4.80
CA THR A 48 2.37 -7.32 -5.44
C THR A 48 3.19 -8.09 -4.41
N LYS A 49 3.97 -9.05 -4.90
CA LYS A 49 4.95 -9.79 -4.09
C LYS A 49 6.29 -9.07 -4.14
N ILE A 50 6.89 -8.86 -2.97
CA ILE A 50 8.24 -8.32 -2.84
C ILE A 50 9.07 -9.18 -1.90
N ALA A 51 10.39 -9.15 -2.06
CA ALA A 51 11.34 -9.52 -1.01
C ALA A 51 12.15 -8.29 -0.61
N LEU A 52 12.62 -8.22 0.64
CA LEU A 52 13.51 -7.15 1.09
C LEU A 52 14.93 -7.42 0.59
N TYR A 53 15.72 -6.37 0.40
CA TYR A 53 17.07 -6.49 -0.15
C TYR A 53 18.00 -7.34 0.75
N ASP A 54 17.89 -7.17 2.07
CA ASP A 54 18.61 -7.92 3.10
C ASP A 54 18.07 -9.34 3.30
N LYS A 55 16.88 -9.64 2.77
CA LYS A 55 16.19 -10.95 2.89
C LYS A 55 15.57 -11.35 1.55
N PRO A 56 16.39 -11.59 0.50
CA PRO A 56 15.91 -11.81 -0.86
C PRO A 56 15.03 -13.07 -1.01
N ASP A 57 15.22 -14.07 -0.15
CA ASP A 57 14.46 -15.32 -0.18
C ASP A 57 13.10 -15.23 0.54
N LYS A 58 12.85 -14.14 1.27
CA LYS A 58 11.63 -13.98 2.08
C LYS A 58 10.60 -13.12 1.35
N TRP A 59 9.68 -13.79 0.67
CA TRP A 59 8.56 -13.13 -0.01
C TRP A 59 7.50 -12.60 0.97
N MET A 60 7.07 -11.37 0.73
CA MET A 60 6.05 -10.64 1.47
C MET A 60 5.05 -10.02 0.49
N ASN A 61 3.87 -9.69 0.99
CA ASN A 61 2.89 -8.93 0.23
C ASN A 61 3.12 -7.44 0.47
N ALA A 62 3.07 -6.65 -0.60
CA ALA A 62 3.06 -5.20 -0.58
C ALA A 62 1.77 -4.70 -1.23
N VAL A 63 0.99 -3.92 -0.49
CA VAL A 63 -0.19 -3.21 -1.02
C VAL A 63 0.22 -1.79 -1.33
N LEU A 64 0.07 -1.38 -2.58
CA LEU A 64 0.31 -0.02 -3.05
C LEU A 64 -1.01 0.74 -3.06
N ILE A 65 -1.08 1.89 -2.40
CA ILE A 65 -2.29 2.72 -2.28
C ILE A 65 -1.99 4.11 -2.83
N LYS A 66 -2.90 4.65 -3.63
CA LYS A 66 -2.87 6.01 -4.19
C LYS A 66 -4.12 6.77 -3.82
N GLY A 67 -4.04 8.09 -3.86
CA GLY A 67 -5.16 9.00 -3.58
C GLY A 67 -5.20 9.52 -2.13
N PHE A 68 -4.39 8.94 -1.24
CA PHE A 68 -4.35 9.33 0.17
C PHE A 68 -3.32 10.43 0.51
N GLY A 69 -2.38 10.71 -0.40
CA GLY A 69 -1.32 11.70 -0.22
C GLY A 69 -0.61 12.01 -1.54
N GLN A 70 0.45 12.81 -1.51
CA GLN A 70 1.19 13.22 -2.71
C GLN A 70 1.95 12.06 -3.39
N HIS A 71 2.38 11.08 -2.60
CA HIS A 71 3.09 9.90 -3.09
C HIS A 71 2.30 8.63 -2.78
N PRO A 72 2.44 7.58 -3.60
CA PRO A 72 1.86 6.28 -3.28
C PRO A 72 2.35 5.76 -1.94
N LEU A 73 1.43 5.25 -1.13
CA LEU A 73 1.73 4.57 0.12
C LEU A 73 1.97 3.09 -0.13
N ILE A 74 2.98 2.51 0.51
CA ILE A 74 3.28 1.08 0.45
C ILE A 74 3.06 0.46 1.82
N LEU A 75 2.17 -0.53 1.90
CA LEU A 75 1.93 -1.32 3.09
C LEU A 75 2.54 -2.71 2.94
N LEU A 76 3.51 -3.03 3.79
CA LEU A 76 4.03 -4.38 3.89
C LEU A 76 3.16 -5.21 4.83
N THR A 77 2.81 -6.42 4.43
CA THR A 77 1.96 -7.29 5.24
C THR A 77 2.40 -8.75 5.18
N ASN A 78 2.29 -9.41 6.33
CA ASN A 78 2.44 -10.86 6.47
C ASN A 78 1.11 -11.61 6.26
N LYS A 79 -0.01 -10.89 6.08
CA LYS A 79 -1.29 -11.49 5.68
C LYS A 79 -1.12 -12.13 4.31
N LYS A 80 -1.83 -13.22 4.08
CA LYS A 80 -1.83 -13.98 2.83
C LYS A 80 -3.20 -13.83 2.13
N PRO A 81 -3.56 -12.62 1.64
CA PRO A 81 -4.79 -12.43 0.88
C PRO A 81 -4.71 -13.22 -0.43
N ASP A 82 -5.86 -13.60 -0.98
CA ASP A 82 -5.91 -13.91 -2.41
C ASP A 82 -5.77 -12.60 -3.20
N SER A 83 -4.64 -12.43 -3.89
CA SER A 83 -4.35 -11.24 -4.69
C SER A 83 -5.29 -11.04 -5.88
N LYS A 84 -6.04 -12.08 -6.27
CA LYS A 84 -7.05 -12.00 -7.34
C LYS A 84 -8.43 -11.62 -6.79
N ALA A 85 -8.65 -11.73 -5.49
CA ALA A 85 -9.91 -11.38 -4.83
C ALA A 85 -9.86 -9.92 -4.34
N PRO A 86 -10.62 -8.99 -4.96
CA PRO A 86 -10.60 -7.58 -4.57
C PRO A 86 -10.92 -7.35 -3.09
N LYS A 87 -11.85 -8.15 -2.53
CA LYS A 87 -12.30 -8.05 -1.13
C LYS A 87 -11.18 -8.34 -0.14
N ASP A 88 -10.31 -9.31 -0.43
CA ASP A 88 -9.21 -9.68 0.46
C ASP A 88 -8.15 -8.59 0.53
N VAL A 89 -7.82 -7.98 -0.61
CA VAL A 89 -6.89 -6.85 -0.67
C VAL A 89 -7.51 -5.61 -0.02
N HIS A 90 -8.80 -5.37 -0.26
CA HIS A 90 -9.54 -4.26 0.35
C HIS A 90 -9.50 -4.33 1.88
N LYS A 91 -9.67 -5.52 2.46
CA LYS A 91 -9.59 -5.70 3.93
C LYS A 91 -8.25 -5.25 4.52
N ILE A 92 -7.15 -5.39 3.79
CA ILE A 92 -5.83 -4.88 4.24
C ILE A 92 -5.82 -3.34 4.25
N VAL A 93 -6.41 -2.72 3.22
CA VAL A 93 -6.55 -1.26 3.13
C VAL A 93 -7.44 -0.74 4.27
N GLU A 94 -8.57 -1.39 4.55
CA GLU A 94 -9.47 -1.04 5.66
C GLU A 94 -8.78 -1.11 7.03
N ILE A 95 -7.98 -2.15 7.29
CA ILE A 95 -7.18 -2.28 8.52
C ILE A 95 -6.24 -1.09 8.67
N TYR A 96 -5.55 -0.71 7.58
CA TYR A 96 -4.65 0.44 7.61
C TYR A 96 -5.38 1.76 7.83
N LEU A 97 -6.49 2.01 7.12
CA LEU A 97 -7.27 3.23 7.28
C LEU A 97 -7.84 3.35 8.69
N THR A 98 -8.24 2.23 9.29
CA THR A 98 -8.66 2.19 10.70
C THR A 98 -7.53 2.64 11.62
N ARG A 99 -6.31 2.11 11.44
CA ARG A 99 -5.13 2.56 12.20
C ARG A 99 -4.86 4.06 11.98
N TRP A 100 -4.90 4.53 10.74
CA TRP A 100 -4.67 5.94 10.45
C TRP A 100 -5.71 6.85 11.13
N LYS A 101 -6.98 6.44 11.19
CA LYS A 101 -8.02 7.18 11.93
C LYS A 101 -7.65 7.35 13.41
N TYR A 102 -7.13 6.30 14.06
CA TYR A 102 -6.61 6.42 15.43
C TYR A 102 -5.45 7.40 15.52
N ASP A 103 -4.47 7.33 14.60
CA ASP A 103 -3.33 8.27 14.56
C ASP A 103 -3.76 9.74 14.33
N GLN A 104 -4.94 9.99 13.75
CA GLN A 104 -5.52 11.35 13.68
C GLN A 104 -6.17 11.75 15.01
N CYS A 105 -6.98 10.87 15.61
CA CYS A 105 -7.62 11.15 16.90
C CYS A 105 -6.62 11.56 17.99
N PHE A 106 -5.46 10.90 18.06
CA PHE A 106 -4.44 11.22 19.07
C PHE A 106 -3.82 12.62 18.89
N ARG A 107 -3.77 13.19 17.68
CA ARG A 107 -3.22 14.54 17.46
C ARG A 107 -4.05 15.66 18.09
N TYR A 108 -5.31 15.38 18.43
CA TYR A 108 -6.21 16.34 19.05
C TYR A 108 -6.25 16.21 20.59
N ILE A 109 -5.44 15.32 21.17
CA ILE A 109 -5.37 15.08 22.62
C ILE A 109 -4.10 15.68 23.25
N GLU A 110 -3.15 16.18 22.44
CA GLU A 110 -1.98 16.98 22.87
C GLU A 110 -2.27 18.48 22.78
#